data_AF-A0AAY5F0V0-F1
#
_entry.id   AF-A0AAY5F0V0-F1
#
_cell.length_a   1.000
_cell.length_b   1.000
_cell.length_c   1.000
_cell.angle_alpha   90.00
_cell.angle_beta   90.00
_cell.angle_gamma   90.00
#
_symmetry.space_group_name_H-M   'P 1'
#
loop_
_entity.id
_entity.type
_entity.pdbx_description
1 polymer ?
#
loop_
_entity_poly.entity_id
_entity_poly.type
_entity_poly.pdbx_seq_one_letter_code
_entity_poly.pdbx_strand_id
1 'polypeptide(L)'
;LTAAWVPLLSMQFVNSSKTLLTLCQLDLMRCKLEWLCFPPPQDLRFTLTHTAQRILSSLPLANRSAILIMISISIEFEITTIQTQRVVRDIVFLVDGADYVENNLPAVRDFISSIVQQLDVRPERVRIGLIQFAEGQRTEFYLNSYSTKQDILAKIAQMQLMGGNVLNTGAALKYALANHFQTSAGSRVSQGVQQVLVLITGSPSQDEVKRVADQVALAGVLTFAVGAGQVEESELKKIAFVENLAYYQRTFRGLPNVVKNIMTPLITVVGEPGKLMNISRDVAFLIDGSDNVRGDFGHIRDFIIKVIEPLDVGFDKVRVAVVQHSERLTPNFYLNTYKTKEEVLGALRQLSFVGGRSLNTGAALTYMKDTILSSSYGSRANQNVPQFLIVLMGGKSSDSVKEASDAVEN
;
A
#
# COMPACT_ATOMS: atom_id res chain seq x y z
N LEU A 1 11.15 -30.86 -52.01
CA LEU A 1 12.39 -31.48 -51.50
C LEU A 1 13.27 -30.37 -50.93
N THR A 2 13.56 -30.44 -49.62
CA THR A 2 14.77 -29.93 -48.91
C THR A 2 15.23 -28.50 -49.21
N ALA A 3 15.11 -27.56 -48.25
CA ALA A 3 16.13 -27.22 -47.24
C ALA A 3 17.39 -26.60 -47.88
N ALA A 4 18.03 -25.54 -47.39
CA ALA A 4 17.85 -24.61 -46.27
C ALA A 4 19.01 -23.59 -46.39
N TRP A 5 19.03 -22.62 -45.45
CA TRP A 5 20.20 -21.86 -44.95
C TRP A 5 20.44 -20.42 -45.41
N VAL A 6 20.27 -19.57 -44.39
CA VAL A 6 20.64 -18.17 -44.16
C VAL A 6 22.14 -18.10 -43.84
N PRO A 7 22.82 -16.96 -44.08
CA PRO A 7 23.39 -16.17 -42.96
C PRO A 7 23.41 -14.65 -43.27
N LEU A 8 23.62 -13.68 -42.38
CA LEU A 8 23.71 -13.52 -40.92
C LEU A 8 23.64 -12.00 -40.71
N LEU A 9 22.80 -11.52 -39.79
CA LEU A 9 22.81 -10.13 -39.33
C LEU A 9 23.59 -10.07 -38.02
N SER A 10 24.62 -9.23 -37.94
CA SER A 10 25.25 -8.81 -36.69
C SER A 10 24.76 -7.41 -36.34
N MET A 11 24.11 -7.22 -35.19
CA MET A 11 24.19 -5.93 -34.49
C MET A 11 23.80 -6.02 -33.01
N GLN A 12 24.63 -5.34 -32.22
CA GLN A 12 24.64 -5.22 -30.77
C GLN A 12 23.45 -4.40 -30.25
N PHE A 13 22.96 -4.75 -29.07
CA PHE A 13 21.94 -4.01 -28.33
C PHE A 13 22.56 -2.92 -27.45
N VAL A 14 22.00 -1.70 -27.53
CA VAL A 14 22.03 -0.70 -26.46
C VAL A 14 20.60 -0.19 -26.24
N ASN A 15 20.20 -0.16 -24.97
CA ASN A 15 18.93 0.27 -24.37
C ASN A 15 18.08 1.29 -25.17
N SER A 16 16.80 0.98 -25.37
CA SER A 16 15.69 1.68 -24.69
C SER A 16 14.33 1.12 -25.11
N SER A 17 13.44 0.99 -24.13
CA SER A 17 12.10 0.40 -24.19
C SER A 17 11.24 0.95 -25.33
N LYS A 18 10.93 0.10 -26.31
CA LYS A 18 9.73 0.21 -27.14
C LYS A 18 9.06 -1.15 -27.26
N THR A 19 7.80 -1.18 -26.83
CA THR A 19 6.85 -2.27 -26.95
C THR A 19 6.75 -2.74 -28.40
N LEU A 20 7.02 -4.02 -28.62
CA LEU A 20 6.84 -4.76 -29.86
C LEU A 20 5.40 -5.30 -29.91
N LEU A 21 4.62 -4.84 -30.89
CA LEU A 21 3.42 -5.43 -31.50
C LEU A 21 2.99 -4.40 -32.57
N THR A 22 2.90 -4.62 -33.88
CA THR A 22 2.86 -5.83 -34.71
C THR A 22 3.12 -5.36 -36.15
N LEU A 23 3.96 -6.03 -36.93
CA LEU A 23 3.96 -5.95 -38.39
C LEU A 23 3.28 -7.23 -38.88
N CYS A 24 1.97 -7.17 -39.12
CA CYS A 24 1.28 -8.15 -39.96
C CYS A 24 0.81 -7.39 -41.19
N GLN A 25 1.58 -7.53 -42.28
CA GLN A 25 1.19 -7.06 -43.59
C GLN A 25 -0.11 -7.73 -44.02
N LEU A 26 -0.93 -6.93 -44.70
CA LEU A 26 -2.08 -7.33 -45.49
C LEU A 26 -1.94 -8.72 -46.12
N ASP A 27 -2.85 -9.62 -45.74
CA ASP A 27 -3.39 -10.59 -46.69
C ASP A 27 -4.92 -10.51 -46.62
N LEU A 28 -5.45 -9.78 -47.59
CA LEU A 28 -6.86 -9.80 -47.98
C LEU A 28 -7.16 -11.17 -48.59
N MET A 29 -7.68 -12.12 -47.80
CA MET A 29 -8.77 -13.00 -48.23
C MET A 29 -9.19 -14.00 -47.13
N ARG A 30 -10.51 -14.05 -46.93
CA ARG A 30 -11.34 -15.11 -46.31
C ARG A 30 -11.59 -15.11 -44.79
N CYS A 31 -12.90 -15.06 -44.53
CA CYS A 31 -13.67 -15.80 -43.52
C CYS A 31 -13.92 -15.17 -42.14
N LYS A 32 -15.19 -14.76 -41.98
CA LYS A 32 -16.10 -15.04 -40.86
C LYS A 32 -15.56 -14.79 -39.45
N LEU A 33 -16.04 -13.71 -38.82
CA LEU A 33 -16.36 -13.73 -37.40
C LEU A 33 -17.61 -12.90 -37.13
N GLU A 34 -18.57 -13.59 -36.52
CA GLU A 34 -19.87 -13.11 -36.10
C GLU A 34 -19.77 -12.06 -35.00
N TRP A 35 -20.70 -11.12 -35.04
CA TRP A 35 -20.93 -10.12 -34.00
C TRP A 35 -21.55 -10.76 -32.76
N LEU A 36 -21.05 -10.42 -31.57
CA LEU A 36 -21.80 -10.53 -30.32
C LEU A 36 -21.64 -9.24 -29.49
N CYS A 37 -22.64 -8.38 -29.68
CA CYS A 37 -23.35 -7.56 -28.71
C CYS A 37 -22.57 -6.69 -27.71
N PHE A 38 -22.49 -5.39 -27.98
CA PHE A 38 -22.90 -4.30 -27.06
C PHE A 38 -23.37 -3.10 -27.92
N PRO A 39 -24.47 -2.41 -27.62
CA PRO A 39 -24.94 -1.29 -28.42
C PRO A 39 -24.03 -0.06 -28.20
N PRO A 40 -23.70 0.72 -29.24
CA PRO A 40 -23.03 2.00 -29.04
C PRO A 40 -24.04 3.02 -28.46
N PRO A 41 -23.57 3.99 -27.64
CA PRO A 41 -24.44 5.04 -27.11
C PRO A 41 -25.04 5.85 -28.27
N GLN A 42 -26.37 5.96 -28.24
CA GLN A 42 -27.14 6.85 -29.09
C GLN A 42 -26.89 8.28 -28.63
N ASP A 43 -25.92 8.96 -29.25
CA ASP A 43 -25.95 10.40 -29.50
C ASP A 43 -24.62 10.86 -30.13
N LEU A 44 -24.54 10.74 -31.46
CA LEU A 44 -23.57 11.47 -32.27
C LEU A 44 -24.29 11.98 -33.51
N ARG A 45 -24.95 13.14 -33.36
CA ARG A 45 -25.42 13.92 -34.50
C ARG A 45 -24.27 14.80 -34.99
N PHE A 46 -23.78 14.51 -36.19
CA PHE A 46 -22.82 15.36 -36.89
C PHE A 46 -23.56 16.48 -37.63
N THR A 47 -23.32 17.73 -37.26
CA THR A 47 -23.66 18.91 -38.08
C THR A 47 -22.44 19.33 -38.88
N LEU A 48 -22.48 19.12 -40.20
CA LEU A 48 -21.50 19.71 -41.11
C LEU A 48 -21.78 21.22 -41.20
N THR A 49 -20.75 22.05 -41.00
CA THR A 49 -20.87 23.50 -41.15
C THR A 49 -21.08 23.89 -42.61
N HIS A 50 -21.87 24.95 -42.83
CA HIS A 50 -22.32 25.47 -44.13
C HIS A 50 -21.18 25.75 -45.14
N THR A 51 -19.94 25.88 -44.67
CA THR A 51 -18.73 26.14 -45.47
C THR A 51 -18.26 24.92 -46.24
N ALA A 52 -18.40 23.71 -45.69
CA ALA A 52 -17.98 22.46 -46.34
C ALA A 52 -18.90 22.06 -47.50
N GLN A 53 -20.18 22.45 -47.44
CA GLN A 53 -21.18 22.14 -48.45
C GLN A 53 -21.04 23.02 -49.71
N ARG A 54 -20.48 24.23 -49.60
CA ARG A 54 -20.25 25.14 -50.74
C ARG A 54 -19.02 24.80 -51.59
N ILE A 55 -18.06 24.04 -51.04
CA ILE A 55 -16.85 23.63 -51.76
C ILE A 55 -17.10 22.36 -52.60
N LEU A 56 -18.04 21.52 -52.17
CA LEU A 56 -18.39 20.28 -52.89
C LEU A 56 -19.22 20.52 -54.17
N SER A 57 -19.92 21.65 -54.28
CA SER A 57 -20.86 21.93 -55.38
C SER A 57 -20.26 22.74 -56.54
N SER A 58 -18.98 23.13 -56.49
CA SER A 58 -18.35 24.02 -57.48
C SER A 58 -17.26 23.38 -58.36
N LEU A 59 -17.07 22.06 -58.32
CA LEU A 59 -16.04 21.37 -59.12
C LEU A 59 -16.62 20.71 -60.40
N PRO A 60 -16.02 20.90 -61.59
CA PRO A 60 -16.55 20.35 -62.84
C PRO A 60 -16.37 18.83 -62.94
N LEU A 61 -17.40 18.14 -63.43
CA LEU A 61 -17.44 16.70 -63.70
C LEU A 61 -16.67 16.35 -64.99
N ALA A 62 -15.34 16.48 -64.98
CA ALA A 62 -14.51 15.92 -66.04
C ALA A 62 -13.25 15.30 -65.44
N ASN A 63 -13.09 14.00 -65.65
CA ASN A 63 -12.03 13.11 -65.17
C ASN A 63 -12.10 12.68 -63.69
N ARG A 64 -13.05 11.76 -63.45
CA ARG A 64 -13.08 10.82 -62.31
C ARG A 64 -11.95 9.77 -62.37
N SER A 65 -10.70 10.19 -62.36
CA SER A 65 -9.53 9.34 -62.07
C SER A 65 -8.36 10.27 -61.81
N ALA A 66 -7.76 10.17 -60.62
CA ALA A 66 -6.74 11.07 -60.10
C ALA A 66 -7.27 12.45 -59.69
N ILE A 67 -7.86 12.50 -58.49
CA ILE A 67 -7.54 13.52 -57.49
C ILE A 67 -7.76 12.83 -56.14
N LEU A 68 -6.67 12.24 -55.68
CA LEU A 68 -6.46 11.83 -54.31
C LEU A 68 -6.23 13.14 -53.52
N ILE A 69 -7.26 13.98 -53.32
CA ILE A 69 -7.18 15.02 -52.29
C ILE A 69 -7.30 14.27 -50.96
N MET A 70 -6.11 13.89 -50.49
CA MET A 70 -5.59 14.06 -49.15
C MET A 70 -6.45 14.97 -48.26
N ILE A 71 -7.64 14.53 -47.88
CA ILE A 71 -8.15 14.89 -46.57
C ILE A 71 -7.57 13.82 -45.66
N SER A 72 -6.33 14.05 -45.24
CA SER A 72 -5.79 13.47 -44.02
C SER A 72 -6.70 13.95 -42.90
N ILE A 73 -7.83 13.26 -42.70
CA ILE A 73 -8.54 13.34 -41.44
C ILE A 73 -7.60 12.63 -40.46
N SER A 74 -6.68 13.40 -39.89
CA SER A 74 -5.95 13.02 -38.70
C SER A 74 -7.00 12.89 -37.60
N ILE A 75 -7.69 11.75 -37.57
CA ILE A 75 -8.39 11.34 -36.37
C ILE A 75 -7.26 10.97 -35.42
N GLU A 76 -6.81 11.95 -34.63
CA GLU A 76 -6.14 11.64 -33.37
C GLU A 76 -7.16 10.88 -32.54
N PHE A 77 -7.14 9.55 -32.68
CA PHE A 77 -7.72 8.70 -31.67
C PHE A 77 -6.88 8.95 -30.43
N GLU A 78 -7.40 9.80 -29.55
CA GLU A 78 -6.98 9.82 -28.17
C GLU A 78 -7.44 8.48 -27.58
N ILE A 79 -6.63 7.44 -27.79
CA ILE A 79 -6.78 6.19 -27.05
C ILE A 79 -6.43 6.57 -25.62
N THR A 80 -7.44 6.98 -24.86
CA THR A 80 -7.35 6.96 -23.40
C THR A 80 -7.20 5.49 -23.03
N THR A 81 -5.97 5.00 -23.01
CA THR A 81 -5.66 3.78 -22.28
C THR A 81 -6.01 4.10 -20.84
N ILE A 82 -7.21 3.75 -20.41
CA ILE A 82 -7.54 3.65 -18.99
C ILE A 82 -6.64 2.52 -18.48
N GLN A 83 -5.43 2.89 -18.04
CA GLN A 83 -4.61 2.05 -17.19
C GLN A 83 -5.43 1.86 -15.91
N THR A 84 -6.39 0.94 -15.94
CA THR A 84 -6.99 0.45 -14.71
C THR A 84 -5.83 -0.20 -13.97
N GLN A 85 -5.28 0.50 -12.96
CA GLN A 85 -4.29 -0.08 -12.09
C GLN A 85 -4.82 -1.47 -11.71
N ARG A 86 -4.02 -2.50 -11.99
CA ARG A 86 -4.37 -3.88 -11.65
C ARG A 86 -4.25 -4.02 -10.14
N VAL A 87 -5.26 -3.54 -9.41
CA VAL A 87 -5.32 -3.61 -7.96
C VAL A 87 -5.55 -5.06 -7.56
N VAL A 88 -4.54 -5.67 -6.95
CA VAL A 88 -4.60 -7.04 -6.42
C VAL A 88 -4.40 -6.94 -4.91
N ARG A 89 -5.45 -7.23 -4.14
CA ARG A 89 -5.48 -7.07 -2.68
C ARG A 89 -6.39 -8.10 -2.03
N ASP A 90 -6.06 -8.46 -0.80
CA ASP A 90 -6.95 -9.22 0.07
C ASP A 90 -7.43 -8.28 1.18
N ILE A 91 -8.72 -7.97 1.20
CA ILE A 91 -9.32 -6.98 2.10
C ILE A 91 -10.23 -7.68 3.09
N VAL A 92 -9.98 -7.53 4.38
CA VAL A 92 -10.84 -8.04 5.45
C VAL A 92 -11.47 -6.85 6.17
N PHE A 93 -12.79 -6.78 6.15
CA PHE A 93 -13.54 -5.83 6.98
C PHE A 93 -13.68 -6.40 8.40
N LEU A 94 -13.27 -5.62 9.39
CA LEU A 94 -13.45 -5.93 10.80
C LEU A 94 -14.47 -4.94 11.37
N VAL A 95 -15.67 -5.41 11.65
CA VAL A 95 -16.85 -4.56 11.88
C VAL A 95 -17.34 -4.71 13.30
N ASP A 96 -17.52 -3.59 13.98
CA ASP A 96 -18.18 -3.55 15.28
C ASP A 96 -19.63 -4.04 15.15
N GLY A 97 -19.89 -5.14 15.84
CA GLY A 97 -21.14 -5.87 15.82
C GLY A 97 -21.94 -5.77 17.12
N ALA A 98 -21.57 -4.85 18.02
CA ALA A 98 -22.21 -4.66 19.32
C ALA A 98 -23.63 -4.08 19.21
N ASP A 99 -24.45 -4.29 20.24
CA ASP A 99 -25.90 -3.97 20.21
C ASP A 99 -26.17 -2.48 19.95
N TYR A 100 -25.31 -1.57 20.44
CA TYR A 100 -25.49 -0.13 20.27
C TYR A 100 -25.38 0.34 18.80
N VAL A 101 -24.84 -0.50 17.91
CA VAL A 101 -24.71 -0.21 16.48
C VAL A 101 -26.04 -0.43 15.74
N GLU A 102 -27.08 -1.02 16.35
CA GLU A 102 -28.31 -1.47 15.67
C GLU A 102 -28.94 -0.41 14.76
N ASN A 103 -29.15 0.79 15.30
CA ASN A 103 -29.73 1.92 14.54
C ASN A 103 -28.79 2.48 13.46
N ASN A 104 -27.51 2.16 13.52
CA ASN A 104 -26.47 2.60 12.59
C ASN A 104 -26.02 1.50 11.62
N LEU A 105 -26.47 0.24 11.79
CA LEU A 105 -26.13 -0.87 10.93
C LEU A 105 -26.38 -0.58 9.43
N PRO A 106 -27.48 0.10 9.02
CA PRO A 106 -27.65 0.48 7.62
C PRO A 106 -26.50 1.34 7.09
N ALA A 107 -26.04 2.34 7.87
CA ALA A 107 -24.92 3.19 7.47
C ALA A 107 -23.60 2.42 7.35
N VAL A 108 -23.39 1.42 8.21
CA VAL A 108 -22.22 0.53 8.14
C VAL A 108 -22.29 -0.36 6.89
N ARG A 109 -23.44 -0.99 6.62
CA ARG A 109 -23.65 -1.80 5.39
C ARG A 109 -23.46 -0.97 4.13
N ASP A 110 -23.97 0.26 4.11
CA ASP A 110 -23.84 1.19 2.97
C ASP A 110 -22.39 1.62 2.77
N PHE A 111 -21.66 1.91 3.85
CA PHE A 111 -20.23 2.24 3.80
C PHE A 111 -19.41 1.10 3.17
N ILE A 112 -19.56 -0.12 3.68
CA ILE A 112 -18.87 -1.30 3.15
C ILE A 112 -19.27 -1.52 1.69
N SER A 113 -20.57 -1.48 1.38
CA SER A 113 -21.09 -1.67 0.02
C SER A 113 -20.55 -0.63 -0.96
N SER A 114 -20.45 0.63 -0.55
CA SER A 114 -19.92 1.72 -1.38
C SER A 114 -18.44 1.53 -1.72
N ILE A 115 -17.64 0.97 -0.80
CA ILE A 115 -16.26 0.59 -1.07
C ILE A 115 -16.22 -0.60 -2.04
N VAL A 116 -16.96 -1.69 -1.74
CA VAL A 116 -17.00 -2.90 -2.58
C VAL A 116 -17.45 -2.60 -4.02
N GLN A 117 -18.40 -1.69 -4.20
CA GLN A 117 -18.88 -1.27 -5.51
C GLN A 117 -17.77 -0.67 -6.38
N GLN A 118 -16.81 0.05 -5.80
CA GLN A 118 -15.72 0.71 -6.51
C GLN A 118 -14.50 -0.19 -6.76
N LEU A 119 -14.48 -1.41 -6.19
CA LEU A 119 -13.37 -2.37 -6.34
C LEU A 119 -13.63 -3.37 -7.48
N ASP A 120 -12.58 -3.87 -8.11
CA ASP A 120 -12.66 -4.96 -9.11
C ASP A 120 -12.58 -6.32 -8.41
N VAL A 121 -13.71 -6.76 -7.84
CA VAL A 121 -13.82 -7.95 -6.97
C VAL A 121 -13.97 -9.22 -7.80
N ARG A 122 -12.88 -10.01 -7.86
CA ARG A 122 -12.76 -11.31 -8.54
C ARG A 122 -11.58 -12.10 -7.92
N PRO A 123 -11.55 -13.44 -8.01
CA PRO A 123 -10.54 -14.27 -7.33
C PRO A 123 -9.08 -13.91 -7.63
N GLU A 124 -8.79 -13.39 -8.82
CA GLU A 124 -7.46 -12.99 -9.31
C GLU A 124 -7.12 -11.52 -9.05
N ARG A 125 -8.08 -10.71 -8.58
CA ARG A 125 -7.95 -9.26 -8.33
C ARG A 125 -8.15 -8.98 -6.84
N VAL A 126 -9.31 -8.45 -6.44
CA VAL A 126 -9.63 -8.16 -5.05
C VAL A 126 -10.47 -9.29 -4.45
N ARG A 127 -10.02 -9.81 -3.29
CA ARG A 127 -10.77 -10.75 -2.44
C ARG A 127 -11.26 -10.02 -1.20
N ILE A 128 -12.46 -10.38 -0.71
CA ILE A 128 -13.09 -9.71 0.44
C ILE A 128 -13.51 -10.73 1.48
N GLY A 129 -13.10 -10.51 2.72
CA GLY A 129 -13.58 -11.20 3.92
C GLY A 129 -14.27 -10.20 4.85
N LEU A 130 -15.11 -10.72 5.75
CA LEU A 130 -15.80 -9.89 6.74
C LEU A 130 -15.93 -10.62 8.07
N ILE A 131 -15.59 -9.91 9.14
CA ILE A 131 -15.66 -10.34 10.53
C ILE A 131 -16.51 -9.31 11.28
N GLN A 132 -17.42 -9.77 12.11
CA GLN A 132 -18.02 -8.95 13.18
C GLN A 132 -17.33 -9.23 14.51
N PHE A 133 -17.22 -8.21 15.36
CA PHE A 133 -16.70 -8.36 16.71
C PHE A 133 -17.44 -7.51 17.73
N ALA A 134 -17.48 -8.00 18.97
CA ALA A 134 -17.93 -7.32 20.17
C ALA A 134 -17.17 -7.94 21.36
N GLU A 135 -17.86 -8.69 22.22
CA GLU A 135 -17.26 -9.52 23.27
C GLU A 135 -16.43 -10.67 22.68
N GLY A 136 -16.95 -11.26 21.60
CA GLY A 136 -16.29 -12.29 20.79
C GLY A 136 -16.18 -11.88 19.32
N GLN A 137 -15.89 -12.84 18.45
CA GLN A 137 -15.75 -12.63 17.01
C GLN A 137 -16.64 -13.60 16.24
N ARG A 138 -17.31 -13.10 15.20
CA ARG A 138 -18.08 -13.91 14.25
C ARG A 138 -17.58 -13.68 12.84
N THR A 139 -17.15 -14.76 12.18
CA THR A 139 -16.85 -14.71 10.75
C THR A 139 -18.16 -14.70 9.96
N GLU A 140 -18.40 -13.64 9.18
CA GLU A 140 -19.53 -13.59 8.24
C GLU A 140 -19.18 -14.32 6.94
N PHE A 141 -17.94 -14.15 6.45
CA PHE A 141 -17.37 -14.91 5.34
C PHE A 141 -15.85 -14.67 5.20
N TYR A 142 -15.14 -15.63 4.62
CA TYR A 142 -13.70 -15.59 4.37
C TYR A 142 -13.38 -15.04 2.97
N LEU A 143 -12.10 -14.76 2.70
CA LEU A 143 -11.60 -14.21 1.42
C LEU A 143 -11.88 -15.12 0.22
N ASN A 144 -12.04 -16.43 0.44
CA ASN A 144 -12.38 -17.42 -0.59
C ASN A 144 -13.86 -17.85 -0.59
N SER A 145 -14.72 -17.26 0.23
CA SER A 145 -16.13 -17.68 0.31
C SER A 145 -16.94 -17.25 -0.92
N TYR A 146 -16.62 -16.10 -1.51
CA TYR A 146 -17.34 -15.55 -2.66
C TYR A 146 -16.37 -15.10 -3.75
N SER A 147 -16.76 -15.31 -5.00
CA SER A 147 -15.94 -14.97 -6.18
C SER A 147 -16.46 -13.76 -6.96
N THR A 148 -17.69 -13.30 -6.69
CA THR A 148 -18.30 -12.19 -7.40
C THR A 148 -18.65 -11.03 -6.47
N LYS A 149 -18.60 -9.82 -7.02
CA LYS A 149 -19.04 -8.60 -6.32
C LYS A 149 -20.49 -8.72 -5.85
N GLN A 150 -21.36 -9.27 -6.69
CA GLN A 150 -22.79 -9.37 -6.45
C GLN A 150 -23.10 -10.25 -5.24
N ASP A 151 -22.43 -11.39 -5.10
CA ASP A 151 -22.62 -12.29 -3.95
C ASP A 151 -22.20 -11.62 -2.63
N ILE A 152 -21.07 -10.91 -2.67
CA ILE A 152 -20.56 -10.17 -1.50
C ILE A 152 -21.55 -9.06 -1.10
N LEU A 153 -22.03 -8.26 -2.06
CA LEU A 153 -23.02 -7.21 -1.80
C LEU A 153 -24.33 -7.78 -1.26
N ALA A 154 -24.80 -8.90 -1.80
CA ALA A 154 -25.99 -9.59 -1.30
C ALA A 154 -25.81 -10.08 0.14
N LYS A 155 -24.63 -10.63 0.48
CA LYS A 155 -24.33 -11.07 1.84
C LYS A 155 -24.23 -9.88 2.83
N ILE A 156 -23.61 -8.77 2.42
CA ILE A 156 -23.54 -7.54 3.23
C ILE A 156 -24.95 -6.98 3.50
N ALA A 157 -25.82 -6.97 2.50
CA ALA A 157 -27.20 -6.49 2.65
C ALA A 157 -28.01 -7.29 3.70
N GLN A 158 -27.69 -8.56 3.88
CA GLN A 158 -28.34 -9.47 4.85
C GLN A 158 -27.64 -9.53 6.22
N MET A 159 -26.49 -8.87 6.39
CA MET A 159 -25.61 -8.97 7.55
C MET A 159 -26.27 -8.42 8.82
N GLN A 160 -26.73 -9.27 9.74
CA GLN A 160 -27.28 -8.84 11.03
C GLN A 160 -26.16 -8.58 12.05
N LEU A 161 -26.42 -7.80 13.10
CA LEU A 161 -25.45 -7.64 14.18
C LEU A 161 -25.22 -8.96 14.92
N MET A 162 -24.05 -9.11 15.51
CA MET A 162 -23.76 -10.26 16.38
C MET A 162 -24.26 -10.04 17.80
N GLY A 163 -24.40 -8.78 18.19
CA GLY A 163 -24.76 -8.37 19.53
C GLY A 163 -23.60 -8.45 20.51
N GLY A 164 -23.84 -7.95 21.72
CA GLY A 164 -22.83 -7.83 22.77
C GLY A 164 -22.69 -6.39 23.27
N ASN A 165 -22.23 -6.27 24.52
CA ASN A 165 -22.19 -5.00 25.25
C ASN A 165 -20.77 -4.49 25.50
N VAL A 166 -19.76 -5.31 25.19
CA VAL A 166 -18.33 -5.00 25.35
C VAL A 166 -17.65 -5.07 23.99
N LEU A 167 -16.63 -4.25 23.78
CA LEU A 167 -15.78 -4.28 22.58
C LEU A 167 -14.36 -4.70 22.91
N ASN A 168 -13.93 -5.80 22.32
CA ASN A 168 -12.57 -6.31 22.43
C ASN A 168 -11.87 -6.24 21.06
N THR A 169 -11.47 -5.02 20.68
CA THR A 169 -10.80 -4.73 19.40
C THR A 169 -9.46 -5.44 19.28
N GLY A 170 -8.67 -5.52 20.37
CA GLY A 170 -7.40 -6.25 20.37
C GLY A 170 -7.60 -7.73 20.06
N ALA A 171 -8.56 -8.39 20.71
CA ALA A 171 -8.94 -9.78 20.44
C ALA A 171 -9.41 -9.96 18.99
N ALA A 172 -10.17 -9.01 18.47
CA ALA A 172 -10.68 -9.01 17.10
C ALA A 172 -9.56 -8.89 16.05
N LEU A 173 -8.59 -7.99 16.27
CA LEU A 173 -7.39 -7.87 15.44
C LEU A 173 -6.57 -9.16 15.42
N LYS A 174 -6.36 -9.77 16.59
CA LYS A 174 -5.67 -11.06 16.71
C LYS A 174 -6.41 -12.17 15.96
N TYR A 175 -7.74 -12.20 16.06
CA TYR A 175 -8.58 -13.18 15.38
C TYR A 175 -8.49 -13.03 13.85
N ALA A 176 -8.52 -11.80 13.32
CA ALA A 176 -8.35 -11.54 11.90
C ALA A 176 -7.01 -12.07 11.37
N LEU A 177 -5.92 -11.82 12.10
CA LEU A 177 -4.60 -12.33 11.74
C LEU A 177 -4.52 -13.86 11.77
N ALA A 178 -5.06 -14.49 12.81
CA ALA A 178 -5.00 -15.94 12.99
C ALA A 178 -5.94 -16.72 12.05
N ASN A 179 -7.03 -16.13 11.56
CA ASN A 179 -8.07 -16.87 10.86
C ASN A 179 -8.39 -16.37 9.44
N HIS A 180 -8.23 -15.08 9.15
CA HIS A 180 -8.61 -14.51 7.84
C HIS A 180 -7.42 -14.23 6.95
N PHE A 181 -6.30 -13.76 7.52
CA PHE A 181 -5.04 -13.58 6.80
C PHE A 181 -4.22 -14.87 6.69
N GLN A 182 -4.91 -15.99 6.46
CA GLN A 182 -4.34 -17.33 6.32
C GLN A 182 -4.62 -17.88 4.91
N THR A 183 -3.67 -18.67 4.39
CA THR A 183 -3.82 -19.26 3.04
C THR A 183 -5.06 -20.16 2.96
N SER A 184 -5.39 -20.88 4.04
CA SER A 184 -6.60 -21.70 4.17
C SER A 184 -7.90 -20.90 4.04
N ALA A 185 -7.89 -19.63 4.45
CA ALA A 185 -9.03 -18.72 4.36
C ALA A 185 -9.07 -17.92 3.06
N GLY A 186 -8.15 -18.19 2.12
CA GLY A 186 -8.09 -17.51 0.83
C GLY A 186 -7.15 -16.32 0.75
N SER A 187 -6.40 -16.02 1.80
CA SER A 187 -5.32 -15.04 1.74
C SER A 187 -4.22 -15.50 0.78
N ARG A 188 -3.70 -14.54 0.00
CA ARG A 188 -2.57 -14.68 -0.91
C ARG A 188 -1.31 -14.04 -0.33
N VAL A 189 -1.21 -13.97 1.00
CA VAL A 189 -0.02 -13.45 1.71
C VAL A 189 1.27 -14.16 1.26
N SER A 190 1.22 -15.47 1.02
CA SER A 190 2.36 -16.26 0.51
C SER A 190 2.75 -15.94 -0.94
N GLN A 191 1.87 -15.28 -1.68
CA GLN A 191 2.11 -14.79 -3.05
C GLN A 191 2.53 -13.32 -3.05
N GLY A 192 2.70 -12.72 -1.87
CA GLY A 192 3.07 -11.32 -1.74
C GLY A 192 1.95 -10.34 -2.09
N VAL A 193 0.69 -10.79 -2.13
CA VAL A 193 -0.45 -9.89 -2.31
C VAL A 193 -0.62 -9.06 -1.04
N GLN A 194 -0.87 -7.75 -1.18
CA GLN A 194 -1.06 -6.87 -0.03
C GLN A 194 -2.32 -7.27 0.76
N GLN A 195 -2.12 -7.50 2.06
CA GLN A 195 -3.19 -7.79 3.01
C GLN A 195 -3.68 -6.48 3.63
N VAL A 196 -4.99 -6.24 3.62
CA VAL A 196 -5.59 -5.01 4.10
C VAL A 196 -6.68 -5.32 5.12
N LEU A 197 -6.63 -4.66 6.27
CA LEU A 197 -7.70 -4.68 7.26
C LEU A 197 -8.42 -3.33 7.25
N VAL A 198 -9.73 -3.33 7.13
CA VAL A 198 -10.56 -2.12 7.30
C VAL A 198 -11.38 -2.29 8.57
N LEU A 199 -10.93 -1.64 9.66
CA LEU A 199 -11.64 -1.62 10.93
C LEU A 199 -12.73 -0.56 10.88
N ILE A 200 -13.94 -0.92 11.34
CA ILE A 200 -15.06 0.01 11.56
C ILE A 200 -15.49 -0.16 13.02
N THR A 201 -15.30 0.86 13.86
CA THR A 201 -15.63 0.82 15.29
C THR A 201 -16.34 2.08 15.76
N GLY A 202 -17.25 1.95 16.74
CA GLY A 202 -18.00 3.08 17.28
C GLY A 202 -17.61 3.55 18.68
N SER A 203 -16.91 2.71 19.43
CA SER A 203 -16.61 2.92 20.85
C SER A 203 -15.20 2.44 21.21
N PRO A 204 -14.60 2.95 22.29
CA PRO A 204 -13.27 2.54 22.75
C PRO A 204 -13.22 1.05 23.11
N SER A 205 -12.08 0.42 22.83
CA SER A 205 -11.85 -0.96 23.23
C SER A 205 -11.71 -1.12 24.75
N GLN A 206 -12.09 -2.29 25.28
CA GLN A 206 -11.93 -2.67 26.69
C GLN A 206 -10.71 -3.58 26.93
N ASP A 207 -9.94 -3.89 25.88
CA ASP A 207 -8.74 -4.71 25.92
C ASP A 207 -7.51 -3.97 25.37
N GLU A 208 -6.33 -4.60 25.52
CA GLU A 208 -5.06 -4.02 25.05
C GLU A 208 -4.99 -4.03 23.52
N VAL A 209 -5.09 -2.86 22.91
CA VAL A 209 -5.13 -2.69 21.46
C VAL A 209 -3.76 -2.48 20.84
N LYS A 210 -2.92 -1.61 21.42
CA LYS A 210 -1.72 -1.11 20.74
C LYS A 210 -0.76 -2.25 20.43
N ARG A 211 -0.46 -3.09 21.42
CA ARG A 211 0.45 -4.22 21.23
C ARG A 211 -0.02 -5.18 20.13
N VAL A 212 -1.34 -5.37 19.97
CA VAL A 212 -1.89 -6.26 18.93
C VAL A 212 -1.90 -5.57 17.57
N ALA A 213 -2.22 -4.29 17.50
CA ALA A 213 -2.11 -3.50 16.27
C ALA A 213 -0.67 -3.51 15.72
N ASP A 214 0.33 -3.37 16.58
CA ASP A 214 1.74 -3.49 16.22
C ASP A 214 2.05 -4.88 15.62
N GLN A 215 1.45 -5.96 16.17
CA GLN A 215 1.61 -7.32 15.61
C GLN A 215 0.95 -7.48 14.24
N VAL A 216 -0.21 -6.87 14.01
CA VAL A 216 -0.90 -6.86 12.71
C VAL A 216 -0.06 -6.12 11.68
N ALA A 217 0.49 -4.95 12.04
CA ALA A 217 1.37 -4.18 11.16
C ALA A 217 2.67 -4.94 10.84
N LEU A 218 3.31 -5.57 11.83
CA LEU A 218 4.51 -6.39 11.64
C LEU A 218 4.25 -7.64 10.77
N ALA A 219 3.01 -8.14 10.73
CA ALA A 219 2.61 -9.22 9.83
C ALA A 219 2.36 -8.75 8.38
N GLY A 220 2.62 -7.48 8.06
CA GLY A 220 2.45 -6.92 6.73
C GLY A 220 1.00 -6.59 6.36
N VAL A 221 0.09 -6.57 7.35
CA VAL A 221 -1.30 -6.18 7.15
C VAL A 221 -1.42 -4.67 7.29
N LEU A 222 -1.91 -4.02 6.23
CA LEU A 222 -2.15 -2.58 6.22
C LEU A 222 -3.53 -2.28 6.81
N THR A 223 -3.58 -1.51 7.89
CA THR A 223 -4.82 -1.23 8.62
C THR A 223 -5.36 0.16 8.29
N PHE A 224 -6.61 0.22 7.84
CA PHE A 224 -7.42 1.43 7.76
C PHE A 224 -8.38 1.43 8.96
N ALA A 225 -8.26 2.42 9.84
CA ALA A 225 -9.09 2.51 11.04
C ALA A 225 -10.18 3.56 10.83
N VAL A 226 -11.44 3.15 10.79
CA VAL A 226 -12.59 4.03 10.61
C VAL A 226 -13.40 4.05 11.90
N GLY A 227 -13.45 5.21 12.55
CA GLY A 227 -14.18 5.41 13.79
C GLY A 227 -15.37 6.33 13.63
N ALA A 228 -16.49 5.99 14.27
CA ALA A 228 -17.68 6.83 14.27
C ALA A 228 -18.36 6.88 15.64
N GLY A 229 -18.48 8.06 16.25
CA GLY A 229 -19.13 8.20 17.56
C GLY A 229 -18.14 8.39 18.71
N GLN A 230 -18.15 7.47 19.66
CA GLN A 230 -17.45 7.60 20.95
C GLN A 230 -15.99 7.14 20.94
N VAL A 231 -15.55 6.41 19.91
CA VAL A 231 -14.14 6.05 19.76
C VAL A 231 -13.27 7.30 19.62
N GLU A 232 -12.13 7.31 20.32
CA GLU A 232 -11.17 8.41 20.23
C GLU A 232 -10.31 8.29 18.97
N GLU A 233 -10.05 9.42 18.31
CA GLU A 233 -9.15 9.48 17.16
C GLU A 233 -7.72 8.98 17.52
N SER A 234 -7.29 9.22 18.77
CA SER A 234 -5.98 8.78 19.28
C SER A 234 -5.85 7.24 19.28
N GLU A 235 -6.95 6.53 19.53
CA GLU A 235 -6.98 5.06 19.51
C GLU A 235 -6.95 4.55 18.07
N LEU A 236 -7.71 5.17 17.16
CA LEU A 236 -7.71 4.82 15.74
C LEU A 236 -6.32 4.97 15.13
N LYS A 237 -5.59 6.04 15.46
CA LYS A 237 -4.21 6.25 15.00
C LYS A 237 -3.25 5.16 15.47
N LYS A 238 -3.37 4.72 16.73
CA LYS A 238 -2.60 3.59 17.27
C LYS A 238 -2.92 2.29 16.52
N ILE A 239 -4.18 2.09 16.10
CA ILE A 239 -4.61 0.89 15.37
C ILE A 239 -4.14 0.90 13.90
N ALA A 240 -4.23 2.04 13.22
CA ALA A 240 -3.88 2.18 11.82
C ALA A 240 -2.39 2.03 11.54
N PHE A 241 -1.54 2.23 12.56
CA PHE A 241 -0.07 2.33 12.50
C PHE A 241 0.43 3.54 11.67
N VAL A 242 -0.10 3.75 10.47
CA VAL A 242 0.04 4.98 9.68
C VAL A 242 -1.11 5.92 10.05
N GLU A 243 -0.81 7.01 10.75
CA GLU A 243 -1.84 7.92 11.29
C GLU A 243 -2.82 8.45 10.22
N ASN A 244 -2.34 8.69 9.00
CA ASN A 244 -3.16 9.18 7.88
C ASN A 244 -4.18 8.17 7.35
N LEU A 245 -4.16 6.93 7.85
CA LEU A 245 -5.13 5.87 7.55
C LEU A 245 -6.16 5.70 8.68
N ALA A 246 -6.14 6.57 9.68
CA ALA A 246 -7.20 6.72 10.66
C ALA A 246 -8.21 7.79 10.19
N TYR A 247 -9.49 7.43 10.18
CA TYR A 247 -10.58 8.30 9.75
C TYR A 247 -11.61 8.38 10.86
N TYR A 248 -11.83 9.58 11.39
CA TYR A 248 -12.84 9.82 12.42
C TYR A 248 -14.06 10.56 11.87
N GLN A 249 -15.24 10.17 12.35
CA GLN A 249 -16.49 10.89 12.15
C GLN A 249 -17.22 11.02 13.48
N ARG A 250 -17.92 12.14 13.70
CA ARG A 250 -18.72 12.33 14.92
C ARG A 250 -19.89 11.36 15.03
N THR A 251 -20.42 10.88 13.91
CA THR A 251 -21.55 9.95 13.86
C THR A 251 -21.41 9.02 12.66
N PHE A 252 -22.07 7.85 12.71
CA PHE A 252 -22.09 6.88 11.60
C PHE A 252 -22.68 7.46 10.30
N ARG A 253 -23.54 8.48 10.38
CA ARG A 253 -24.07 9.20 9.21
C ARG A 253 -22.98 9.92 8.40
N GLY A 254 -21.80 10.15 8.97
CA GLY A 254 -20.65 10.74 8.30
C GLY A 254 -19.80 9.76 7.50
N LEU A 255 -20.02 8.43 7.63
CA LEU A 255 -19.24 7.41 6.93
C LEU A 255 -19.17 7.59 5.39
N PRO A 256 -20.22 8.09 4.68
CA PRO A 256 -20.11 8.38 3.25
C PRO A 256 -18.99 9.37 2.89
N ASN A 257 -18.63 10.29 3.78
CA ASN A 257 -17.52 11.22 3.55
C ASN A 257 -16.16 10.52 3.59
N VAL A 258 -16.04 9.47 4.41
CA VAL A 258 -14.83 8.66 4.51
C VAL A 258 -14.59 7.88 3.23
N VAL A 259 -15.65 7.40 2.55
CA VAL A 259 -15.53 6.66 1.27
C VAL A 259 -14.70 7.43 0.24
N LYS A 260 -14.90 8.75 0.13
CA LYS A 260 -14.14 9.58 -0.84
C LYS A 260 -12.65 9.61 -0.55
N ASN A 261 -12.28 9.60 0.73
CA ASN A 261 -10.90 9.77 1.17
C ASN A 261 -10.17 8.45 1.34
N ILE A 262 -10.89 7.37 1.64
CA ILE A 262 -10.30 6.04 1.86
C ILE A 262 -9.99 5.33 0.53
N MET A 263 -10.76 5.58 -0.53
CA MET A 263 -10.65 4.80 -1.77
C MET A 263 -9.28 4.93 -2.45
N THR A 264 -8.76 6.15 -2.58
CA THR A 264 -7.43 6.38 -3.16
C THR A 264 -6.35 5.59 -2.40
N PRO A 265 -6.14 5.79 -1.09
CA PRO A 265 -5.12 5.04 -0.37
C PRO A 265 -5.42 3.53 -0.30
N LEU A 266 -6.69 3.11 -0.26
CA LEU A 266 -7.06 1.70 -0.26
C LEU A 266 -6.56 0.97 -1.52
N ILE A 267 -6.51 1.66 -2.67
CA ILE A 267 -6.02 1.09 -3.92
C ILE A 267 -4.55 1.42 -4.23
N THR A 268 -4.04 2.57 -3.77
CA THR A 268 -2.68 3.05 -4.09
C THR A 268 -1.64 2.79 -3.01
N VAL A 269 -2.02 2.69 -1.73
CA VAL A 269 -1.07 2.38 -0.65
C VAL A 269 -0.69 0.93 -0.78
N VAL A 270 0.36 0.66 -1.52
CA VAL A 270 0.95 -0.66 -1.62
C VAL A 270 1.76 -0.85 -0.34
N GLY A 271 1.33 -1.74 0.54
CA GLY A 271 2.34 -2.50 1.26
C GLY A 271 2.93 -3.43 0.21
N GLU A 272 4.21 -3.29 -0.09
CA GLU A 272 4.83 -4.04 -1.18
C GLU A 272 5.44 -5.33 -0.66
N PRO A 273 4.87 -6.47 -1.09
CA PRO A 273 5.68 -7.63 -1.42
C PRO A 273 5.35 -8.12 -2.84
N GLY A 274 5.48 -7.30 -3.88
CA GLY A 274 5.16 -7.83 -5.23
C GLY A 274 5.50 -7.01 -6.45
N LYS A 275 5.95 -5.76 -6.28
CA LYS A 275 6.47 -4.99 -7.40
C LYS A 275 7.53 -4.05 -6.86
N LEU A 276 8.79 -4.50 -6.85
CA LEU A 276 9.96 -3.68 -6.60
C LEU A 276 9.99 -2.52 -7.61
N MET A 277 9.22 -1.46 -7.36
CA MET A 277 9.73 -0.13 -7.64
C MET A 277 10.82 0.09 -6.59
N ASN A 278 11.94 0.68 -6.97
CA ASN A 278 12.97 1.12 -6.03
C ASN A 278 12.36 2.10 -5.00
N ILE A 279 11.71 1.60 -3.94
CA ILE A 279 11.29 2.43 -2.82
C ILE A 279 12.56 2.68 -2.02
N SER A 280 13.23 3.76 -2.37
CA SER A 280 14.33 4.28 -1.56
C SER A 280 13.81 4.58 -0.16
N ARG A 281 14.60 4.21 0.86
CA ARG A 281 14.33 4.44 2.28
C ARG A 281 15.64 4.72 2.98
N ASP A 282 15.62 5.58 3.99
CA ASP A 282 16.74 5.76 4.90
C ASP A 282 16.33 5.28 6.29
N VAL A 283 16.98 4.23 6.81
CA VAL A 283 16.65 3.63 8.10
C VAL A 283 17.82 3.84 9.05
N ALA A 284 17.60 4.54 10.14
CA ALA A 284 18.60 4.77 11.17
C ALA A 284 18.19 4.08 12.47
N PHE A 285 19.11 3.34 13.07
CA PHE A 285 18.94 2.74 14.38
C PHE A 285 19.70 3.57 15.42
N LEU A 286 18.98 4.03 16.44
CA LEU A 286 19.57 4.56 17.66
C LEU A 286 19.41 3.52 18.76
N ILE A 287 20.50 2.93 19.20
CA ILE A 287 20.47 1.79 20.12
C ILE A 287 21.15 2.13 21.44
N ASP A 288 20.65 1.54 22.52
CA ASP A 288 21.22 1.64 23.85
C ASP A 288 22.62 1.00 23.86
N GLY A 289 23.62 1.79 24.23
CA GLY A 289 25.00 1.36 24.45
C GLY A 289 25.39 1.34 25.93
N SER A 290 24.46 1.56 26.87
CA SER A 290 24.72 1.64 28.30
C SER A 290 24.95 0.26 28.94
N ASP A 291 25.60 0.23 30.10
CA ASP A 291 25.89 -0.97 30.86
C ASP A 291 24.64 -1.78 31.24
N ASN A 292 23.45 -1.16 31.24
CA ASN A 292 22.17 -1.80 31.49
C ASN A 292 21.84 -2.90 30.47
N VAL A 293 22.29 -2.76 29.22
CA VAL A 293 22.00 -3.72 28.15
C VAL A 293 23.17 -4.65 27.83
N ARG A 294 24.25 -4.63 28.64
CA ARG A 294 25.47 -5.41 28.37
C ARG A 294 25.19 -6.91 28.18
N GLY A 295 24.31 -7.48 29.01
CA GLY A 295 23.92 -8.89 28.90
C GLY A 295 23.03 -9.18 27.69
N ASP A 296 22.24 -8.20 27.27
CA ASP A 296 21.22 -8.33 26.21
C ASP A 296 21.68 -7.78 24.85
N PHE A 297 22.90 -7.25 24.75
CA PHE A 297 23.38 -6.58 23.54
C PHE A 297 23.38 -7.52 22.32
N GLY A 298 23.62 -8.82 22.55
CA GLY A 298 23.47 -9.84 21.51
C GLY A 298 22.05 -9.88 20.92
N HIS A 299 21.02 -9.77 21.76
CA HIS A 299 19.62 -9.74 21.33
C HIS A 299 19.27 -8.46 20.57
N ILE A 300 19.82 -7.31 20.98
CA ILE A 300 19.66 -6.03 20.27
C ILE A 300 20.25 -6.16 18.85
N ARG A 301 21.47 -6.69 18.74
CA ARG A 301 22.12 -6.93 17.44
C ARG A 301 21.30 -7.88 16.57
N ASP A 302 20.83 -8.99 17.12
CA ASP A 302 20.03 -9.98 16.38
C ASP A 302 18.69 -9.41 15.93
N PHE A 303 18.06 -8.55 16.73
CA PHE A 303 16.85 -7.82 16.35
C PHE A 303 17.11 -6.93 15.12
N ILE A 304 18.18 -6.11 15.14
CA ILE A 304 18.54 -5.23 14.02
C ILE A 304 18.77 -6.06 12.75
N ILE A 305 19.49 -7.18 12.86
CA ILE A 305 19.73 -8.11 11.74
C ILE A 305 18.40 -8.62 11.18
N LYS A 306 17.49 -9.11 12.03
CA LYS A 306 16.16 -9.61 11.60
C LYS A 306 15.30 -8.54 10.94
N VAL A 307 15.41 -7.28 11.36
CA VAL A 307 14.71 -6.16 10.73
C VAL A 307 15.29 -5.86 9.34
N ILE A 308 16.60 -5.97 9.15
CA ILE A 308 17.29 -5.64 7.89
C ILE A 308 17.24 -6.80 6.88
N GLU A 309 17.21 -8.05 7.34
CA GLU A 309 17.22 -9.25 6.51
C GLU A 309 16.11 -9.32 5.44
N PRO A 310 14.88 -8.82 5.66
CA PRO A 310 13.88 -8.74 4.57
C PRO A 310 14.02 -7.50 3.67
N LEU A 311 14.84 -6.50 4.01
CA LEU A 311 14.93 -5.23 3.27
C LEU A 311 15.83 -5.33 2.02
N ASP A 312 15.47 -4.62 0.94
CA ASP A 312 16.30 -4.49 -0.26
C ASP A 312 17.36 -3.40 -0.06
N VAL A 313 18.38 -3.71 0.76
CA VAL A 313 19.48 -2.79 1.09
C VAL A 313 20.40 -2.57 -0.11
N GLY A 314 20.61 -1.30 -0.42
CA GLY A 314 21.44 -0.88 -1.54
C GLY A 314 21.58 0.64 -1.58
N PHE A 315 22.66 1.13 -2.20
CA PHE A 315 22.95 2.56 -2.26
C PHE A 315 21.81 3.41 -2.85
N ASP A 316 21.08 2.91 -3.85
CA ASP A 316 19.92 3.59 -4.46
C ASP A 316 18.57 3.00 -4.01
N LYS A 317 18.58 2.25 -2.90
CA LYS A 317 17.44 1.52 -2.36
C LYS A 317 17.30 1.83 -0.87
N VAL A 318 17.40 0.84 0.02
CA VAL A 318 17.41 1.06 1.47
C VAL A 318 18.84 1.35 1.94
N ARG A 319 19.04 2.51 2.59
CA ARG A 319 20.29 2.86 3.30
C ARG A 319 20.10 2.65 4.80
N VAL A 320 21.14 2.21 5.49
CA VAL A 320 21.09 1.89 6.92
C VAL A 320 22.19 2.62 7.68
N ALA A 321 21.84 3.21 8.83
CA ALA A 321 22.78 3.76 9.79
C ALA A 321 22.54 3.14 11.17
N VAL A 322 23.60 3.03 11.98
CA VAL A 322 23.52 2.53 13.36
C VAL A 322 24.37 3.41 14.27
N VAL A 323 23.77 3.88 15.35
CA VAL A 323 24.41 4.68 16.39
C VAL A 323 24.11 4.07 17.75
N GLN A 324 25.14 3.79 18.53
CA GLN A 324 25.02 3.48 19.95
C GLN A 324 25.01 4.78 20.77
N HIS A 325 24.18 4.86 21.80
CA HIS A 325 24.19 5.99 22.72
C HIS A 325 24.16 5.55 24.19
N SER A 326 24.89 6.30 25.00
CA SER A 326 24.86 6.29 26.45
C SER A 326 25.00 7.73 26.93
N GLU A 327 25.91 8.03 27.85
CA GLU A 327 26.42 9.39 28.08
C GLU A 327 27.24 9.92 26.91
N ARG A 328 27.68 9.03 26.00
CA ARG A 328 28.41 9.36 24.78
C ARG A 328 27.71 8.78 23.56
N LEU A 329 27.83 9.47 22.44
CA LEU A 329 27.35 9.02 21.14
C LEU A 329 28.46 8.28 20.42
N THR A 330 28.15 7.09 19.91
CA THR A 330 29.09 6.26 19.15
C THR A 330 28.45 5.85 17.83
N PRO A 331 28.67 6.62 16.76
CA PRO A 331 28.25 6.23 15.41
C PRO A 331 29.03 4.99 14.99
N ASN A 332 28.34 3.89 14.72
CA ASN A 332 28.98 2.67 14.22
C ASN A 332 29.13 2.72 12.70
N PHE A 333 28.10 3.21 12.00
CA PHE A 333 28.17 3.55 10.57
C PHE A 333 26.99 4.44 10.15
N TYR A 334 27.19 5.17 9.05
CA TYR A 334 26.27 6.15 8.48
C TYR A 334 25.52 5.61 7.25
N LEU A 335 24.50 6.32 6.78
CA LEU A 335 23.66 5.89 5.65
C LEU A 335 24.44 5.72 4.34
N ASN A 336 25.58 6.41 4.19
CA ASN A 336 26.47 6.32 3.03
C ASN A 336 27.71 5.44 3.26
N THR A 337 27.82 4.74 4.40
CA THR A 337 29.02 3.93 4.71
C THR A 337 29.08 2.66 3.88
N TYR A 338 27.98 1.91 3.80
CA TYR A 338 27.90 0.63 3.10
C TYR A 338 26.96 0.71 1.90
N LYS A 339 27.30 0.02 0.81
CA LYS A 339 26.56 0.05 -0.45
C LYS A 339 25.73 -1.20 -0.67
N THR A 340 26.10 -2.33 -0.05
CA THR A 340 25.40 -3.59 -0.20
C THR A 340 24.87 -4.13 1.13
N LYS A 341 23.90 -5.04 1.03
CA LYS A 341 23.32 -5.72 2.19
C LYS A 341 24.35 -6.57 2.92
N GLU A 342 25.24 -7.23 2.20
CA GLU A 342 26.27 -8.10 2.74
C GLU A 342 27.24 -7.31 3.63
N GLU A 343 27.62 -6.10 3.22
CA GLU A 343 28.48 -5.21 4.00
C GLU A 343 27.78 -4.76 5.29
N VAL A 344 26.51 -4.34 5.21
CA VAL A 344 25.71 -3.97 6.38
C VAL A 344 25.58 -5.13 7.36
N LEU A 345 25.20 -6.32 6.87
CA LEU A 345 25.07 -7.51 7.71
C LEU A 345 26.42 -7.97 8.30
N GLY A 346 27.51 -7.82 7.54
CA GLY A 346 28.87 -8.08 8.01
C GLY A 346 29.26 -7.16 9.16
N ALA A 347 29.03 -5.86 9.01
CA ALA A 347 29.29 -4.86 10.05
C ALA A 347 28.44 -5.10 11.30
N LEU A 348 27.16 -5.46 11.13
CA LEU A 348 26.28 -5.78 12.25
C LEU A 348 26.73 -7.01 13.02
N ARG A 349 27.18 -8.08 12.35
CA ARG A 349 27.72 -9.28 13.03
C ARG A 349 28.96 -8.96 13.87
N GLN A 350 29.74 -7.97 13.46
CA GLN A 350 30.93 -7.49 14.18
C GLN A 350 30.62 -6.35 15.17
N LEU A 351 29.37 -5.90 15.25
CA LEU A 351 28.96 -4.82 16.14
C LEU A 351 29.22 -5.22 17.60
N SER A 352 30.04 -4.41 18.27
CA SER A 352 30.43 -4.61 19.66
C SER A 352 29.72 -3.60 20.57
N PHE A 353 29.41 -4.06 21.76
CA PHE A 353 28.93 -3.25 22.87
C PHE A 353 29.98 -2.19 23.27
N VAL A 354 29.55 -0.93 23.44
CA VAL A 354 30.44 0.20 23.77
C VAL A 354 30.51 0.50 25.26
N GLY A 355 29.38 0.50 25.98
CA GLY A 355 29.30 0.82 27.40
C GLY A 355 29.02 2.29 27.72
N GLY A 356 28.62 2.51 28.97
CA GLY A 356 28.27 3.81 29.53
C GLY A 356 27.31 3.66 30.71
N ARG A 357 27.43 4.54 31.71
CA ARG A 357 26.70 4.43 32.97
C ARG A 357 25.29 5.03 32.91
N SER A 358 25.04 5.96 32.00
CA SER A 358 23.72 6.59 31.83
C SER A 358 23.31 6.70 30.35
N LEU A 359 22.05 7.09 30.12
CA LEU A 359 21.48 7.36 28.80
C LEU A 359 21.19 8.84 28.65
N ASN A 360 21.70 9.47 27.59
CA ASN A 360 21.33 10.83 27.19
C ASN A 360 20.57 10.78 25.86
N THR A 361 19.34 10.25 25.90
CA THR A 361 18.50 9.99 24.72
C THR A 361 18.06 11.29 24.04
N GLY A 362 17.78 12.36 24.79
CA GLY A 362 17.42 13.66 24.20
C GLY A 362 18.54 14.20 23.31
N ALA A 363 19.76 14.26 23.83
CA ALA A 363 20.94 14.63 23.06
C ALA A 363 21.19 13.70 21.86
N ALA A 364 20.92 12.41 22.03
CA ALA A 364 21.06 11.43 20.96
C ALA A 364 20.05 11.66 19.83
N LEU A 365 18.78 11.93 20.15
CA LEU A 365 17.75 12.25 19.16
C LEU A 365 18.10 13.52 18.37
N THR A 366 18.58 14.57 19.03
CA THR A 366 19.09 15.78 18.36
C THR A 366 20.24 15.44 17.40
N TYR A 367 21.20 14.61 17.83
CA TYR A 367 22.28 14.17 16.97
C TYR A 367 21.80 13.32 15.78
N MET A 368 20.81 12.45 15.98
CA MET A 368 20.21 11.68 14.88
C MET A 368 19.61 12.60 13.82
N LYS A 369 18.83 13.61 14.25
CA LYS A 369 18.21 14.60 13.36
C LYS A 369 19.25 15.43 12.62
N ASP A 370 20.15 16.08 13.36
CA ASP A 370 21.03 17.12 12.82
C ASP A 370 22.23 16.52 12.05
N THR A 371 22.64 15.30 12.40
CA THR A 371 23.84 14.67 11.84
C THR A 371 23.48 13.44 11.01
N ILE A 372 22.97 12.37 11.62
CA ILE A 372 22.81 11.07 10.93
C ILE A 372 21.82 11.15 9.76
N LEU A 373 20.73 11.89 9.95
CA LEU A 373 19.67 12.09 8.97
C LEU A 373 19.91 13.30 8.05
N SER A 374 21.13 13.86 8.07
CA SER A 374 21.55 14.93 7.16
C SER A 374 22.14 14.39 5.85
N SER A 375 22.07 15.19 4.79
CA SER A 375 22.60 14.83 3.46
C SER A 375 24.10 14.51 3.48
N SER A 376 24.87 15.16 4.35
CA SER A 376 26.30 14.92 4.55
C SER A 376 26.61 13.47 4.96
N TYR A 377 25.69 12.81 5.66
CA TYR A 377 25.84 11.43 6.14
C TYR A 377 24.98 10.43 5.37
N GLY A 378 24.53 10.81 4.17
CA GLY A 378 23.89 9.92 3.21
C GLY A 378 22.37 9.91 3.23
N SER A 379 21.73 10.78 4.02
CA SER A 379 20.29 10.96 3.94
C SER A 379 19.86 11.58 2.61
N ARG A 380 18.67 11.18 2.16
CA ARG A 380 17.99 11.60 0.95
C ARG A 380 16.66 12.29 1.27
N ALA A 381 16.53 12.89 2.45
CA ALA A 381 15.35 13.69 2.81
C ALA A 381 15.03 14.77 1.75
N ASN A 382 16.06 15.44 1.24
CA ASN A 382 15.93 16.46 0.18
C ASN A 382 15.48 15.91 -1.18
N GLN A 383 15.48 14.59 -1.35
CA GLN A 383 14.96 13.88 -2.54
C GLN A 383 13.57 13.29 -2.28
N ASN A 384 12.92 13.67 -1.18
CA ASN A 384 11.64 13.11 -0.72
C ASN A 384 11.70 11.60 -0.43
N VAL A 385 12.87 11.09 -0.07
CA VAL A 385 13.03 9.69 0.39
C VAL A 385 12.59 9.61 1.86
N PRO A 386 11.64 8.73 2.20
CA PRO A 386 11.20 8.57 3.58
C PRO A 386 12.32 8.10 4.52
N GLN A 387 12.38 8.72 5.70
CA GLN A 387 13.35 8.43 6.75
C GLN A 387 12.66 7.75 7.93
N PHE A 388 13.30 6.74 8.51
CA PHE A 388 12.80 6.00 9.66
C PHE A 388 13.87 5.98 10.74
N LEU A 389 13.52 6.45 11.93
CA LEU A 389 14.36 6.30 13.12
C LEU A 389 13.76 5.22 14.02
N ILE A 390 14.53 4.16 14.28
CA ILE A 390 14.16 3.10 15.21
C ILE A 390 15.02 3.28 16.47
N VAL A 391 14.37 3.53 17.59
CA VAL A 391 15.03 3.77 18.88
C VAL A 391 14.85 2.55 19.78
N LEU A 392 15.96 1.96 20.24
CA LEU A 392 15.97 0.83 21.17
C LEU A 392 16.61 1.27 22.49
N MET A 393 15.84 1.21 23.58
CA MET A 393 16.27 1.65 24.92
C MET A 393 16.04 0.55 25.94
N GLY A 394 17.04 0.29 26.78
CA GLY A 394 16.95 -0.60 27.94
C GLY A 394 16.76 0.14 29.27
N GLY A 395 16.74 1.48 29.26
CA GLY A 395 16.61 2.30 30.45
C GLY A 395 15.95 3.66 30.21
N LYS A 396 15.74 4.40 31.30
CA LYS A 396 15.25 5.79 31.24
C LYS A 396 16.37 6.74 30.86
N SER A 397 16.04 7.75 30.06
CA SER A 397 16.97 8.85 29.79
C SER A 397 17.23 9.69 31.05
N SER A 398 18.44 10.22 31.14
CA SER A 398 18.89 11.15 32.18
C SER A 398 18.68 12.61 31.79
N ASP A 399 18.43 12.88 30.51
CA ASP A 399 18.10 14.20 29.97
C ASP A 399 16.63 14.28 29.50
N SER A 400 16.19 15.50 29.19
CA SER A 400 14.86 15.74 28.65
C SER A 400 14.76 15.18 27.22
N VAL A 401 13.76 14.34 26.98
CA VAL A 401 13.52 13.71 25.68
C VAL A 401 12.40 14.43 24.91
N LYS A 402 11.56 15.22 25.60
CA LYS A 402 10.30 15.75 25.03
C LYS A 402 10.53 16.62 23.79
N GLU A 403 11.34 17.68 23.93
CA GLU A 403 11.61 18.61 22.83
C GLU A 403 12.35 17.93 21.66
N ALA A 404 13.25 17.00 21.97
CA ALA A 404 14.01 16.28 20.96
C ALA A 404 13.14 15.27 20.20
N SER A 405 12.18 14.62 20.87
CA SER A 405 11.20 13.73 20.24
C SER A 405 10.26 14.51 19.32
N ASP A 406 9.68 15.61 19.81
CA ASP A 406 8.80 16.48 19.03
C ASP A 406 9.53 17.02 17.79
N ALA A 407 10.82 17.32 17.92
CA ALA A 407 11.65 17.78 16.82
C ALA A 407 11.97 16.69 15.78
N VAL A 408 11.99 15.41 16.15
CA VAL A 408 12.25 14.30 15.20
C VAL A 408 10.97 13.86 14.48
N GLU A 409 9.80 14.11 15.06
CA GLU A 409 8.50 13.82 14.43
C GLU A 409 8.10 14.82 13.33
N ASN A 410 8.66 16.03 13.35
CA ASN A 410 8.42 17.11 12.38
C ASN A 410 9.60 17.31 11.42
#